data_AF-A0A448W3V2-F1
#
_entry.id   AF-A0A448W3V2-F1
#
_cell.length_a   1.000
_cell.length_b   1.000
_cell.length_c   1.000
_cell.angle_alpha   90.00
_cell.angle_beta   90.00
_cell.angle_gamma   90.00
#
_symmetry.space_group_name_H-M   'P 1'
#
loop_
_entity.id
_entity.type
_entity.pdbx_description
1 polymer ?
#
loop_
_entity_poly.entity_id
_entity_poly.type
_entity_poly.pdbx_seq_one_letter_code
_entity_poly.pdbx_strand_id
1 'polypeptide(L)' 'MNIVTKVAKMRLNYHATMLDICNVANQLGILKDEKAEEVMKKHTFKCFDAMEHMGLDPYGAMKEEES' A
#
# COMPACT_ATOMS: atom_id res chain seq x y z
N MET A 1 4.11 -10.76 -16.98
CA MET A 1 3.35 -9.67 -16.31
C MET A 1 3.25 -8.48 -17.26
N ASN A 2 2.04 -8.05 -17.66
CA ASN A 2 1.88 -6.95 -18.62
C ASN A 2 2.29 -5.58 -18.01
N ILE A 3 2.46 -4.55 -18.84
CA ILE A 3 2.87 -3.21 -18.37
C ILE A 3 1.88 -2.61 -17.36
N VAL A 4 0.58 -2.86 -17.55
CA VAL A 4 -0.49 -2.39 -16.66
C VAL A 4 -0.34 -3.02 -15.27
N THR A 5 -0.08 -4.33 -15.18
CA THR A 5 0.17 -5.04 -13.93
C THR A 5 1.45 -4.54 -13.24
N LYS A 6 2.52 -4.27 -14.02
CA LYS A 6 3.76 -3.68 -13.48
C LYS A 6 3.48 -2.31 -12.84
N VAL A 7 2.77 -1.44 -13.54
CA VAL A 7 2.42 -0.09 -13.05
C VAL A 7 1.51 -0.18 -11.83
N ALA A 8 0.52 -1.08 -11.83
CA ALA A 8 -0.37 -1.29 -10.68
C ALA A 8 0.41 -1.73 -9.42
N LYS A 9 1.32 -2.69 -9.55
CA LYS A 9 2.18 -3.13 -8.45
C LYS A 9 3.11 -2.02 -7.95
N MET A 10 3.73 -1.25 -8.86
CA MET A 10 4.58 -0.12 -8.46
C MET A 10 3.79 0.93 -7.68
N ARG A 11 2.57 1.24 -8.10
CA ARG A 11 1.68 2.18 -7.41
C ARG A 11 1.31 1.68 -6.02
N LEU A 12 0.97 0.40 -5.89
CA LEU A 12 0.67 -0.20 -4.60
C LEU A 12 1.87 -0.12 -3.65
N ASN A 13 3.06 -0.53 -4.10
CA ASN A 13 4.28 -0.50 -3.28
C ASN A 13 4.64 0.91 -2.84
N TYR A 14 4.49 1.91 -3.71
CA TYR A 14 4.72 3.31 -3.37
C TYR A 14 3.80 3.77 -2.22
N HIS A 15 2.50 3.46 -2.30
CA HIS A 15 1.55 3.88 -1.27
C HIS A 15 1.70 3.10 0.04
N ALA A 16 2.00 1.79 -0.03
CA ALA A 16 2.32 0.99 1.16
C ALA A 16 3.58 1.52 1.88
N THR A 17 4.66 1.80 1.14
CA THR A 17 5.89 2.37 1.71
C THR A 17 5.65 3.73 2.34
N MET A 18 4.83 4.57 1.71
CA MET A 18 4.48 5.88 2.27
C MET A 18 3.68 5.75 3.57
N LEU A 19 2.82 4.73 3.68
CA LEU A 19 2.07 4.44 4.90
C LEU A 19 3.02 4.07 6.06
N ASP A 20 4.04 3.25 5.81
CA ASP A 20 5.06 2.92 6.82
C ASP A 20 5.86 4.14 7.25
N ILE A 21 6.27 5.00 6.31
CA ILE A 21 6.97 6.26 6.63
C ILE A 21 6.10 7.16 7.50
N CYS A 22 4.82 7.32 7.16
CA CYS A 22 3.87 8.10 7.97
C CYS A 22 3.70 7.51 9.37
N ASN A 23 3.60 6.19 9.50
CA ASN A 23 3.49 5.51 10.78
C ASN A 23 4.75 5.74 11.66
N VAL A 24 5.95 5.60 11.08
CA VAL A 24 7.21 5.86 11.79
C VAL A 24 7.32 7.33 12.19
N ALA A 25 6.97 8.26 11.30
CA ALA A 25 7.00 9.68 11.61
C ALA A 25 6.00 10.07 12.70
N ASN A 26 4.83 9.41 12.75
CA ASN A 26 3.85 9.57 13.83
C ASN A 26 4.39 9.02 15.17
N GLN A 27 4.97 7.81 15.17
CA GLN A 27 5.58 7.21 16.37
C GLN A 27 6.73 8.05 16.93
N LEU A 28 7.53 8.69 16.07
CA LEU A 28 8.60 9.61 16.47
C LEU A 28 8.07 10.98 16.95
N GLY A 29 6.76 11.21 16.89
CA GLY A 29 6.14 12.48 17.26
C GLY A 29 6.41 13.62 16.28
N ILE A 30 6.97 13.32 15.10
CA ILE A 30 7.25 14.29 14.02
C ILE A 30 5.96 14.66 13.29
N LEU A 31 5.06 13.69 13.13
CA LEU A 31 3.84 13.82 12.32
C LEU A 31 2.63 13.38 13.15
N LYS A 32 2.01 14.31 13.89
CA LYS A 32 0.81 14.04 14.71
C LYS A 32 -0.50 14.22 13.94
N ASP A 33 -0.51 13.85 12.66
CA ASP A 33 -1.65 14.10 11.79
C ASP A 33 -2.46 12.81 11.59
N GLU A 34 -3.37 12.55 12.53
CA GLU A 34 -4.33 11.42 12.46
C GLU A 34 -5.09 11.40 11.14
N LYS A 35 -5.34 12.59 10.56
CA LYS A 35 -6.02 12.73 9.27
C LYS A 35 -5.14 12.26 8.12
N ALA A 36 -3.83 12.50 8.17
CA ALA A 36 -2.89 12.02 7.16
C ALA A 36 -2.79 10.48 7.18
N GLU A 37 -2.74 9.87 8.36
CA GLU A 37 -2.76 8.41 8.53
C GLU A 37 -4.06 7.81 7.98
N GLU A 38 -5.22 8.40 8.29
CA GLU A 38 -6.52 7.94 7.79
C GLU A 38 -6.65 8.07 6.26
N VAL A 39 -6.20 9.20 5.69
CA VAL A 39 -6.20 9.42 4.24
C VAL A 39 -5.30 8.41 3.53
N MET A 40 -4.11 8.12 4.09
CA MET A 40 -3.17 7.15 3.51
C MET A 40 -3.69 5.72 3.61
N LYS A 41 -4.29 5.33 4.73
CA LYS A 41 -4.97 4.02 4.86
C LYS A 41 -6.07 3.87 3.80
N LYS A 42 -6.97 4.86 3.69
CA LYS A 42 -8.05 4.85 2.69
C LYS A 42 -7.52 4.77 1.26
N HIS A 43 -6.45 5.49 0.96
CA HIS A 43 -5.84 5.49 -0.37
C HIS A 43 -5.17 4.14 -0.70
N THR A 44 -4.53 3.52 0.28
CA THR A 44 -3.92 2.18 0.14
C THR A 44 -4.99 1.11 -0.12
N PHE A 45 -6.10 1.13 0.63
CA PHE A 45 -7.24 0.23 0.38
C PHE A 45 -7.84 0.38 -1.02
N LYS A 46 -7.95 1.61 -1.55
CA LYS A 46 -8.40 1.81 -2.93
C LYS A 46 -7.44 1.23 -3.96
N CYS A 47 -6.14 1.17 -3.67
CA CYS A 47 -5.16 0.55 -4.56
C CYS A 47 -5.30 -0.99 -4.54
N PHE A 48 -5.58 -1.58 -3.38
CA PHE A 48 -5.89 -3.01 -3.25
C PHE A 48 -7.15 -3.38 -4.04
N ASP A 49 -8.24 -2.66 -3.81
CA ASP A 49 -9.53 -2.87 -4.50
C ASP A 49 -9.40 -2.71 -6.03
N ALA A 50 -8.62 -1.72 -6.50
CA ALA A 50 -8.33 -1.56 -7.92
C ALA A 50 -7.55 -2.74 -8.50
N MET A 51 -6.60 -3.33 -7.75
CA MET A 51 -5.86 -4.51 -8.19
C MET A 51 -6.75 -5.75 -8.25
N GLU A 52 -7.61 -5.96 -7.26
CA GLU A 52 -8.59 -7.06 -7.26
C GLU A 52 -9.55 -6.96 -8.46
N HIS A 53 -10.08 -5.78 -8.75
CA HIS A 53 -10.93 -5.54 -9.93
C HIS A 53 -10.22 -5.78 -11.27
N MET A 54 -8.89 -5.69 -11.29
CA MET A 54 -8.07 -6.01 -12.47
C MET A 54 -7.73 -7.50 -12.57
N GLY A 55 -8.22 -8.35 -11.67
CA GLY A 55 -7.91 -9.78 -11.59
C GLY A 55 -6.47 -10.05 -11.12
N LEU A 56 -5.86 -9.10 -10.43
CA LEU A 56 -4.52 -9.22 -9.86
C LEU A 56 -4.62 -9.61 -8.40
N ASP A 57 -3.67 -10.41 -7.92
CA ASP A 57 -3.53 -10.72 -6.50
C ASP A 57 -2.66 -9.64 -5.82
N PRO A 58 -3.25 -8.71 -5.03
CA PRO A 58 -2.48 -7.73 -4.29
C PRO A 58 -1.71 -8.30 -3.09
N TYR A 59 -2.04 -9.52 -2.64
CA TYR A 59 -1.45 -10.17 -1.47
C TYR A 59 -0.40 -11.22 -1.85
N GLY A 60 -0.21 -11.49 -3.15
CA GLY A 60 0.51 -12.65 -3.68
C GLY A 60 1.99 -12.80 -3.31
N ALA A 61 2.61 -11.83 -2.63
CA ALA A 61 3.97 -11.96 -2.09
C ALA A 61 4.02 -12.47 -0.64
N MET A 62 2.91 -12.46 0.11
CA MET A 62 2.89 -12.93 1.51
C MET A 62 2.79 -14.46 1.65
N LYS A 63 2.65 -15.21 0.55
CA LYS A 63 2.57 -16.68 0.57
C LYS A 63 3.93 -17.38 0.57
N GLU A 64 5.02 -16.68 0.27
CA GLU A 64 6.36 -17.31 0.18
C GLU A 64 7.13 -17.31 1.51
N GLU A 65 6.63 -16.65 2.57
CA GLU A 65 7.30 -16.62 3.88
C GLU A 65 6.78 -17.66 4.90
N GLU A 66 5.86 -18.56 4.52
CA GLU A 66 5.36 -19.66 5.36
C GLU A 66 5.88 -21.07 4.97
N SER A 67 6.95 -21.19 4.19
CA SER A 67 7.57 -22.50 3.84
C SER A 67 8.95 -22.72 4.45
#